data_AF-A0A3D2WL71-F1
#
_entry.id   AF-A0A3D2WL71-F1
#
_cell.length_a   1.000
_cell.length_b   1.000
_cell.length_c   1.000
_cell.angle_alpha   90.00
_cell.angle_beta   90.00
_cell.angle_gamma   90.00
#
_symmetry.space_group_name_H-M   'P 1'
#
loop_
_entity.id
_entity.type
_entity.pdbx_description
1 polymer ?
#
loop_
_entity_poly.entity_id
_entity_poly.type
_entity_poly.pdbx_seq_one_letter_code
_entity_poly.pdbx_strand_id
1 'polypeptide(L)'
;MKVSLNALLQYITPTNLSLPADWDALHDLLEDIGLEVKRVDRDEEANNIIFTLELLANRGDHHCYKGLAREIHQRTGWPLSTPATRDLPISQDKPLADVTSEYCIGYTLTEYKRELAEVALSADKLEMIDLAGANQVSPAVDVTNFVNVEQGQPMHVFDADKIVGRVQVRDSKEGEAAQLLGEEKLTTLTEGTLVIADDVKILAVAGVMGCETSKPTEESTHLYLESGTFDPVKVRKAARALGVQSLASARFERGADPAMAVKGVY
;
A
#
# COMPACT_ATOMS: atom_id res chain seq x y z
N MET A 1 -4.91 10.42 -9.34
CA MET A 1 -4.49 9.00 -9.47
C MET A 1 -4.56 8.63 -10.95
N LYS A 2 -3.56 7.96 -11.52
CA LYS A 2 -3.69 7.40 -12.87
C LYS A 2 -4.22 5.97 -12.79
N VAL A 3 -5.14 5.60 -13.67
CA VAL A 3 -5.86 4.32 -13.64
C VAL A 3 -5.93 3.74 -15.04
N SER A 4 -5.42 2.52 -15.21
CA SER A 4 -5.52 1.74 -16.45
C SER A 4 -6.93 1.15 -16.55
N LEU A 5 -7.62 1.38 -17.67
CA LEU A 5 -8.92 0.73 -17.90
C LEU A 5 -8.75 -0.78 -17.93
N ASN A 6 -7.74 -1.28 -18.64
CA ASN A 6 -7.55 -2.72 -18.77
C ASN A 6 -7.39 -3.38 -17.40
N ALA A 7 -6.65 -2.74 -16.48
CA ALA A 7 -6.56 -3.18 -15.09
C ALA A 7 -7.91 -3.05 -14.35
N LEU A 8 -8.62 -1.93 -14.49
CA LEU A 8 -9.92 -1.72 -13.85
C LEU A 8 -10.96 -2.78 -14.26
N LEU A 9 -10.97 -3.19 -15.53
CA LEU A 9 -11.87 -4.23 -16.05
C LEU A 9 -11.58 -5.64 -15.52
N GLN A 10 -10.44 -5.86 -14.85
CA GLN A 10 -10.21 -7.10 -14.11
C GLN A 10 -11.07 -7.18 -12.83
N TYR A 11 -11.51 -6.02 -12.31
CA TYR A 11 -12.28 -5.91 -11.07
C TYR A 11 -13.76 -5.59 -11.30
N ILE A 12 -14.14 -5.13 -12.48
CA ILE A 12 -15.54 -4.86 -12.87
C ILE A 12 -15.83 -5.36 -14.28
N THR A 13 -17.02 -5.92 -14.49
CA THR A 13 -17.45 -6.39 -15.81
C THR A 13 -18.64 -5.58 -16.33
N PRO A 14 -18.44 -4.64 -17.28
CA PRO A 14 -19.55 -3.90 -17.88
C PRO A 14 -20.55 -4.81 -18.57
N THR A 15 -21.85 -4.62 -18.30
CA THR A 15 -22.92 -5.46 -18.89
C THR A 15 -23.70 -4.76 -19.99
N ASN A 16 -23.66 -3.44 -20.04
CA ASN A 16 -24.41 -2.59 -20.98
C ASN A 16 -23.54 -1.52 -21.66
N LEU A 17 -22.22 -1.64 -21.56
CA LEU A 17 -21.27 -0.87 -22.36
C LEU A 17 -20.39 -1.84 -23.16
N SER A 18 -20.22 -1.57 -24.44
CA SER A 18 -19.30 -2.25 -25.33
C SER A 18 -17.98 -1.47 -25.37
N LEU A 19 -17.18 -1.55 -24.32
CA LEU A 19 -15.84 -0.95 -24.33
C LEU A 19 -14.92 -1.68 -25.33
N PRO A 20 -14.05 -0.98 -26.06
CA PRO A 20 -13.75 0.46 -25.97
C PRO A 20 -14.64 1.36 -26.86
N ALA A 21 -15.76 0.90 -27.44
CA ALA A 21 -16.59 1.76 -28.31
C ALA A 21 -17.35 2.84 -27.51
N ASP A 22 -17.78 2.53 -26.29
CA ASP A 22 -18.63 3.41 -25.48
C ASP A 22 -17.85 4.26 -24.45
N TRP A 23 -16.74 4.87 -24.87
CA TRP A 23 -15.88 5.64 -23.96
C TRP A 23 -16.53 6.85 -23.32
N ASP A 24 -17.26 7.65 -24.10
CA ASP A 24 -17.92 8.86 -23.58
C ASP A 24 -18.92 8.49 -22.50
N ALA A 25 -19.64 7.37 -22.67
CA ALA A 25 -20.57 6.85 -21.67
C ALA A 25 -19.86 6.40 -20.38
N LEU A 26 -18.66 5.81 -20.47
CA LEU A 26 -17.86 5.47 -19.29
C LEU A 26 -17.31 6.74 -18.61
N HIS A 27 -16.84 7.73 -19.37
CA HIS A 27 -16.40 9.01 -18.82
C HIS A 27 -17.52 9.69 -18.04
N ASP A 28 -18.71 9.80 -18.64
CA ASP A 28 -19.89 10.42 -18.01
C ASP A 28 -20.32 9.64 -16.76
N LEU A 29 -20.20 8.31 -16.77
CA LEU A 29 -20.44 7.49 -15.59
C LEU A 29 -19.44 7.81 -14.46
N LEU A 30 -18.15 7.94 -14.76
CA LEU A 30 -17.12 8.26 -13.76
C LEU A 30 -17.38 9.64 -13.14
N GLU A 31 -17.73 10.64 -13.95
CA GLU A 31 -18.11 11.97 -13.47
C GLU A 31 -19.38 11.93 -12.59
N ASP A 32 -20.42 11.18 -12.99
CA ASP A 32 -21.68 11.04 -12.23
C ASP A 32 -21.47 10.42 -10.84
N ILE A 33 -20.51 9.51 -10.69
CA ILE A 33 -20.16 8.90 -9.39
C ILE A 33 -19.12 9.70 -8.59
N GLY A 34 -18.71 10.87 -9.08
CA GLY A 34 -17.76 11.74 -8.41
C GLY A 34 -16.29 11.28 -8.52
N LEU A 35 -15.98 10.48 -9.55
CA LEU A 35 -14.62 10.19 -9.99
C LEU A 35 -14.24 11.16 -11.11
N GLU A 36 -13.88 12.38 -10.74
CA GLU A 36 -13.59 13.46 -11.69
C GLU A 36 -12.42 13.11 -12.62
N VAL A 37 -12.68 13.06 -13.92
CA VAL A 37 -11.71 12.70 -14.95
C VAL A 37 -11.05 13.97 -15.49
N LYS A 38 -9.80 14.21 -15.10
CA LYS A 38 -9.04 15.37 -15.57
C LYS A 38 -8.42 15.18 -16.93
N ARG A 39 -8.05 13.95 -17.25
CA ARG A 39 -7.35 13.62 -18.49
C ARG A 39 -7.57 12.16 -18.85
N VAL A 40 -7.64 11.92 -20.15
CA VAL A 40 -7.69 10.58 -20.75
C VAL A 40 -6.51 10.48 -21.71
N ASP A 41 -5.64 9.51 -21.48
CA ASP A 41 -4.53 9.19 -22.37
C ASP A 41 -4.82 7.85 -23.06
N ARG A 42 -4.57 7.76 -24.37
CA ARG A 42 -4.78 6.55 -25.17
C ARG A 42 -3.43 5.96 -25.55
N ASP A 43 -3.21 4.72 -25.17
CA ASP A 43 -2.06 3.92 -25.59
C ASP A 43 -2.52 2.97 -26.70
N GLU A 44 -2.24 3.35 -27.95
CA GLU A 44 -2.65 2.56 -29.13
C GLU A 44 -1.86 1.25 -29.23
N GLU A 45 -0.62 1.21 -28.74
CA GLU A 45 0.23 0.02 -28.81
C GLU A 45 -0.23 -1.04 -27.80
N ALA A 46 -0.55 -0.61 -26.57
CA ALA A 46 -1.06 -1.49 -25.53
C ALA A 46 -2.58 -1.72 -25.63
N ASN A 47 -3.27 -1.07 -26.57
CA ASN A 47 -4.73 -1.00 -26.64
C ASN A 47 -5.34 -0.71 -25.25
N ASN A 48 -4.80 0.32 -24.59
CA ASN A 48 -5.14 0.68 -23.21
C ASN A 48 -5.51 2.16 -23.13
N ILE A 49 -6.29 2.51 -22.12
CA ILE A 49 -6.65 3.89 -21.82
C ILE A 49 -6.39 4.17 -20.35
N ILE A 50 -5.71 5.29 -20.11
CA ILE A 50 -5.30 5.73 -18.80
C ILE A 50 -6.12 6.96 -18.41
N PHE A 51 -6.86 6.83 -17.33
CA PHE A 51 -7.58 7.93 -16.70
C PHE A 51 -6.72 8.63 -15.67
N THR A 52 -6.62 9.94 -15.71
CA THR A 52 -6.12 10.74 -14.59
C THR A 52 -7.31 11.27 -13.79
N LEU A 53 -7.54 10.68 -12.63
CA LEU A 53 -8.61 11.05 -11.72
C LEU A 53 -8.14 12.08 -10.69
N GLU A 54 -8.92 13.13 -10.45
CA GLU A 54 -8.78 13.97 -9.26
C GLU A 54 -9.63 13.37 -8.13
N LEU A 55 -8.99 13.03 -7.01
CA LEU A 55 -9.65 12.35 -5.89
C LEU A 55 -9.89 13.32 -4.75
N LEU A 56 -11.13 13.32 -4.24
CA LEU A 56 -11.52 14.14 -3.10
C LEU A 56 -10.89 13.65 -1.80
N ALA A 57 -10.54 14.58 -0.91
CA ALA A 57 -9.85 14.28 0.34
C ALA A 57 -10.65 13.37 1.30
N ASN A 58 -11.98 13.39 1.23
CA ASN A 58 -12.89 12.57 2.04
C ASN A 58 -13.12 11.16 1.45
N ARG A 59 -12.60 10.85 0.26
CA ARG A 59 -12.75 9.56 -0.41
C ARG A 59 -11.41 8.81 -0.47
N GLY A 60 -10.83 8.56 0.70
CA GLY A 60 -9.59 7.77 0.84
C GLY A 60 -9.71 6.36 0.25
N ASP A 61 -10.93 5.84 0.17
CA ASP A 61 -11.24 4.56 -0.47
C ASP A 61 -11.00 4.56 -1.98
N HIS A 62 -11.15 5.68 -2.68
CA HIS A 62 -10.95 5.77 -4.13
C HIS A 62 -9.49 5.70 -4.59
N HIS A 63 -8.53 5.72 -3.67
CA HIS A 63 -7.11 5.71 -4.04
C HIS A 63 -6.60 4.32 -4.47
N CYS A 64 -7.45 3.29 -4.61
CA CYS A 64 -7.10 1.94 -5.09
C CYS A 64 -8.13 1.41 -6.08
N TYR A 65 -7.72 0.42 -6.89
CA TYR A 65 -8.59 -0.19 -7.91
C TYR A 65 -9.85 -0.82 -7.31
N LYS A 66 -9.74 -1.53 -6.18
CA LYS A 66 -10.89 -2.10 -5.48
C LYS A 66 -11.92 -1.04 -5.06
N GLY A 67 -11.46 0.11 -4.59
CA GLY A 67 -12.36 1.20 -4.18
C GLY A 67 -13.12 1.78 -5.36
N LEU A 68 -12.41 2.04 -6.47
CA LEU A 68 -13.01 2.50 -7.73
C LEU A 68 -14.02 1.49 -8.28
N ALA A 69 -13.62 0.22 -8.35
CA ALA A 69 -14.45 -0.89 -8.79
C ALA A 69 -15.72 -1.02 -7.95
N ARG A 70 -15.60 -0.89 -6.62
CA ARG A 70 -16.74 -0.92 -5.70
C ARG A 70 -17.71 0.24 -5.94
N GLU A 71 -17.22 1.46 -6.15
CA GLU A 71 -18.08 2.62 -6.43
C GLU A 71 -18.85 2.43 -7.74
N ILE A 72 -18.16 2.01 -8.79
CA ILE A 72 -18.78 1.72 -10.09
C ILE A 72 -19.84 0.63 -9.95
N HIS A 73 -19.51 -0.48 -9.28
CA HIS A 73 -20.46 -1.56 -9.01
C HIS A 73 -21.73 -1.08 -8.30
N GLN A 74 -21.59 -0.25 -7.26
CA GLN A 74 -22.75 0.27 -6.51
C GLN A 74 -23.66 1.15 -7.37
N ARG A 75 -23.10 1.88 -8.34
CA ARG A 75 -23.87 2.71 -9.26
C ARG A 75 -24.55 1.92 -10.38
N THR A 76 -23.82 0.98 -10.98
CA THR A 76 -24.24 0.32 -12.23
C THR A 76 -24.85 -1.06 -12.03
N GLY A 77 -24.56 -1.72 -10.92
CA GLY A 77 -24.85 -3.14 -10.71
C GLY A 77 -23.96 -4.09 -11.52
N TRP A 78 -22.94 -3.60 -12.23
CA TRP A 78 -21.99 -4.43 -12.97
C TRP A 78 -21.28 -5.40 -12.05
N PRO A 79 -21.13 -6.69 -12.40
CA PRO A 79 -20.45 -7.67 -11.55
C PRO A 79 -19.09 -7.17 -11.06
N LEU A 80 -18.90 -7.23 -9.74
CA LEU A 80 -17.64 -6.94 -9.07
C LEU A 80 -16.84 -8.24 -8.95
N SER A 81 -15.58 -8.20 -9.37
CA SER A 81 -14.61 -9.27 -9.17
C SER A 81 -13.63 -8.86 -8.08
N THR A 82 -13.37 -9.76 -7.13
CA THR A 82 -12.35 -9.58 -6.10
C THR A 82 -11.25 -10.60 -6.27
N PRO A 83 -9.98 -10.23 -6.06
CA PRO A 83 -8.88 -11.18 -6.08
C PRO A 83 -9.15 -12.38 -5.16
N ALA A 84 -8.75 -13.56 -5.61
CA ALA A 84 -8.80 -14.74 -4.77
C ALA A 84 -7.86 -14.55 -3.57
N THR A 85 -8.39 -14.69 -2.36
CA THR A 85 -7.62 -14.67 -1.12
C THR A 85 -7.38 -16.09 -0.65
N ARG A 86 -6.21 -16.36 -0.09
CA ARG A 86 -5.91 -17.62 0.60
C ARG A 86 -5.84 -17.38 2.09
N ASP A 87 -6.51 -18.25 2.86
CA ASP A 87 -6.33 -18.24 4.31
C ASP A 87 -4.90 -18.69 4.64
N LEU A 88 -4.17 -17.80 5.32
CA LEU A 88 -2.85 -18.12 5.86
C LEU A 88 -2.99 -18.78 7.23
N PRO A 89 -2.19 -19.81 7.53
CA PRO A 89 -2.20 -20.43 8.85
C PRO A 89 -1.74 -19.39 9.89
N ILE A 90 -2.57 -19.21 10.93
CA ILE A 90 -2.23 -18.34 12.05
C ILE A 90 -1.45 -19.17 13.07
N SER A 91 -0.24 -18.74 13.42
CA SER A 91 0.55 -19.39 14.47
C SER A 91 -0.16 -19.33 15.82
N GLN A 92 -0.07 -20.40 16.60
CA GLN A 92 -0.51 -20.45 18.00
C GLN A 92 0.58 -19.96 18.97
N ASP A 93 1.78 -19.64 18.46
CA ASP A 93 2.89 -19.12 19.24
C ASP A 93 2.63 -17.68 19.71
N LYS A 94 3.51 -17.17 20.57
CA LYS A 94 3.48 -15.76 20.97
C LYS A 94 3.62 -14.89 19.71
N PRO A 95 2.85 -13.78 19.58
CA PRO A 95 2.97 -12.85 18.47
C PRO A 95 4.42 -12.39 18.25
N LEU A 96 4.80 -12.16 16.98
CA LEU A 96 6.14 -11.69 16.62
C LEU A 96 6.40 -10.23 17.02
N ALA A 97 5.34 -9.44 17.17
CA ALA A 97 5.40 -8.04 17.53
C ALA A 97 4.66 -7.75 18.85
N ASP A 98 5.21 -6.84 19.64
CA ASP A 98 4.56 -6.24 20.81
C ASP A 98 4.04 -4.84 20.42
N VAL A 99 2.73 -4.67 20.36
CA VAL A 99 2.09 -3.38 20.07
C VAL A 99 1.74 -2.70 21.38
N THR A 100 2.33 -1.52 21.61
CA THR A 100 2.18 -0.77 22.88
C THR A 100 1.60 0.62 22.71
N SER A 101 1.65 1.18 21.50
CA SER A 101 1.03 2.47 21.18
C SER A 101 -0.44 2.29 20.81
N GLU A 102 -1.32 3.07 21.43
CA GLU A 102 -2.76 3.13 21.10
C GLU A 102 -3.02 3.69 19.69
N TYR A 103 -2.02 4.35 19.09
CA TYR A 103 -2.10 4.91 17.74
C TYR A 103 -1.83 3.87 16.64
N CYS A 104 -1.55 2.63 17.03
CA CYS A 104 -1.59 1.47 16.15
C CYS A 104 -2.96 0.79 16.28
N ILE A 105 -3.83 1.02 15.30
CA ILE A 105 -5.23 0.56 15.29
C ILE A 105 -5.30 -0.94 15.00
N GLY A 106 -4.43 -1.43 14.12
CA GLY A 106 -4.29 -2.85 13.79
C GLY A 106 -2.88 -3.15 13.29
N TYR A 107 -2.36 -4.33 13.59
CA TYR A 107 -1.03 -4.74 13.16
C TYR A 107 -0.95 -6.24 12.98
N THR A 108 -0.39 -6.66 11.85
CA THR A 108 0.04 -8.04 11.64
C THR A 108 1.48 -8.04 11.15
N LEU A 109 2.20 -9.08 11.55
CA LEU A 109 3.56 -9.35 11.10
C LEU A 109 3.63 -10.84 10.75
N THR A 110 3.84 -11.12 9.48
CA THR A 110 3.83 -12.48 8.96
C THR A 110 5.24 -12.89 8.59
N GLU A 111 5.72 -13.99 9.19
CA GLU A 111 6.99 -14.59 8.82
C GLU A 111 6.87 -15.32 7.48
N TYR A 112 7.78 -15.01 6.57
CA TYR A 112 7.90 -15.65 5.28
C TYR A 112 9.34 -16.10 5.04
N LYS A 113 9.53 -17.41 4.84
CA LYS A 113 10.80 -18.00 4.45
C LYS A 113 10.72 -18.37 2.97
N ARG A 114 11.51 -17.66 2.18
CA ARG A 114 11.59 -17.82 0.73
C ARG A 114 12.37 -19.09 0.39
N GLU A 115 11.67 -20.07 -0.17
CA GLU A 115 12.26 -21.34 -0.66
C GLU A 115 12.56 -21.31 -2.16
N LEU A 116 11.88 -20.44 -2.90
CA LEU A 116 11.97 -20.34 -4.36
C LEU A 116 12.58 -19.00 -4.79
N ALA A 117 13.11 -18.96 -6.02
CA ALA A 117 13.55 -17.72 -6.62
C ALA A 117 12.38 -16.72 -6.71
N GLU A 118 12.69 -15.44 -6.55
CA GLU A 118 11.68 -14.40 -6.70
C GLU A 118 11.17 -14.33 -8.14
N VAL A 119 9.86 -14.13 -8.26
CA VAL A 119 9.18 -13.98 -9.56
C VAL A 119 8.60 -12.59 -9.60
N ALA A 120 8.98 -11.82 -10.61
CA ALA A 120 8.41 -10.50 -10.86
C ALA A 120 6.90 -10.59 -11.08
N LEU A 121 6.20 -9.53 -10.70
CA LEU A 121 4.78 -9.37 -11.02
C LEU A 121 4.58 -9.35 -12.55
N SER A 122 3.36 -9.69 -12.98
CA SER A 122 2.98 -9.59 -14.39
C SER A 122 3.02 -8.12 -14.85
N ALA A 123 3.23 -7.91 -16.16
CA ALA A 123 3.45 -6.57 -16.72
C ALA A 123 2.29 -5.59 -16.43
N ASP A 124 1.05 -6.07 -16.42
CA ASP A 124 -0.13 -5.28 -16.08
C ASP A 124 -0.12 -4.78 -14.62
N LYS A 125 0.35 -5.62 -13.69
CA LYS A 125 0.49 -5.24 -12.28
C LYS A 125 1.63 -4.25 -12.06
N LEU A 126 2.73 -4.41 -12.79
CA LEU A 126 3.84 -3.45 -12.78
C LEU A 126 3.40 -2.10 -13.37
N GLU A 127 2.62 -2.08 -14.45
CA GLU A 127 2.01 -0.86 -15.00
C GLU A 127 1.14 -0.15 -13.95
N MET A 128 0.36 -0.89 -13.15
CA MET A 128 -0.45 -0.30 -12.07
C MET A 128 0.42 0.42 -11.02
N ILE A 129 1.59 -0.13 -10.66
CA ILE A 129 2.54 0.49 -9.73
C ILE A 129 3.13 1.77 -10.33
N ASP A 130 3.56 1.71 -11.60
CA ASP A 130 4.15 2.85 -12.31
C ASP A 130 3.13 4.00 -12.45
N LEU A 131 1.89 3.68 -12.78
CA LEU A 131 0.78 4.65 -12.87
C LEU A 131 0.44 5.27 -11.52
N ALA A 132 0.60 4.52 -10.42
CA ALA A 132 0.47 5.07 -9.08
C ALA A 132 1.63 6.03 -8.74
N GLY A 133 2.73 6.02 -9.48
CA GLY A 133 3.90 6.86 -9.27
C GLY A 133 4.91 6.26 -8.30
N ALA A 134 4.88 4.95 -8.08
CA ALA A 134 5.96 4.22 -7.41
C ALA A 134 6.93 3.64 -8.43
N ASN A 135 8.19 3.51 -8.02
CA ASN A 135 9.20 2.81 -8.80
C ASN A 135 9.15 1.32 -8.47
N GLN A 136 9.44 0.49 -9.47
CA GLN A 136 9.75 -0.92 -9.28
C GLN A 136 11.13 -1.05 -8.62
N VAL A 137 11.25 -1.92 -7.62
CA VAL A 137 12.46 -2.04 -6.79
C VAL A 137 12.93 -3.48 -6.73
N SER A 138 12.08 -4.37 -6.23
CA SER A 138 12.33 -5.80 -6.15
C SER A 138 10.99 -6.52 -6.04
N PRO A 139 10.88 -7.78 -6.48
CA PRO A 139 9.63 -8.54 -6.39
C PRO A 139 8.94 -8.47 -5.02
N ALA A 140 9.68 -8.58 -3.92
CA ALA A 140 9.11 -8.48 -2.57
C ALA A 140 8.50 -7.09 -2.29
N VAL A 141 9.20 -6.01 -2.66
CA VAL A 141 8.73 -4.63 -2.48
C VAL A 141 7.58 -4.32 -3.45
N ASP A 142 7.68 -4.77 -4.69
CA ASP A 142 6.70 -4.53 -5.74
C ASP A 142 5.36 -5.19 -5.41
N VAL A 143 5.37 -6.38 -4.79
CA VAL A 143 4.16 -7.00 -4.24
C VAL A 143 3.50 -6.10 -3.18
N THR A 144 4.27 -5.52 -2.25
CA THR A 144 3.69 -4.63 -1.22
C THR A 144 3.10 -3.34 -1.81
N ASN A 145 3.76 -2.78 -2.84
CA ASN A 145 3.23 -1.64 -3.59
C ASN A 145 1.95 -2.02 -4.34
N PHE A 146 1.95 -3.17 -5.01
CA PHE A 146 0.80 -3.67 -5.74
C PHE A 146 -0.41 -3.87 -4.83
N VAL A 147 -0.25 -4.47 -3.63
CA VAL A 147 -1.36 -4.63 -2.68
C VAL A 147 -1.97 -3.28 -2.28
N ASN A 148 -1.15 -2.23 -2.09
CA ASN A 148 -1.67 -0.89 -1.83
C ASN A 148 -2.45 -0.32 -3.04
N VAL A 149 -1.95 -0.52 -4.26
CA VAL A 149 -2.61 -0.02 -5.48
C VAL A 149 -3.90 -0.78 -5.77
N GLU A 150 -3.89 -2.12 -5.62
CA GLU A 150 -5.04 -2.99 -5.86
C GLU A 150 -6.11 -2.83 -4.77
N GLN A 151 -5.72 -3.00 -3.50
CA GLN A 151 -6.65 -3.13 -2.37
C GLN A 151 -6.75 -1.89 -1.50
N GLY A 152 -5.76 -1.00 -1.54
CA GLY A 152 -5.69 0.17 -0.67
C GLY A 152 -5.06 -0.09 0.70
N GLN A 153 -4.33 -1.19 0.86
CA GLN A 153 -3.61 -1.53 2.08
C GLN A 153 -2.11 -1.37 1.86
N PRO A 154 -1.46 -0.33 2.41
CA PRO A 154 -0.02 -0.23 2.43
C PRO A 154 0.57 -1.35 3.29
N MET A 155 1.58 -2.02 2.76
CA MET A 155 2.36 -3.04 3.46
C MET A 155 3.84 -2.66 3.44
N HIS A 156 4.62 -3.33 4.27
CA HIS A 156 6.07 -3.20 4.29
C HIS A 156 6.72 -4.58 4.42
N VAL A 157 7.99 -4.67 4.04
CA VAL A 157 8.78 -5.89 4.16
C VAL A 157 10.09 -5.56 4.85
N PHE A 158 10.38 -6.27 5.93
CA PHE A 158 11.67 -6.23 6.61
C PHE A 158 12.49 -7.46 6.30
N ASP A 159 13.80 -7.30 6.31
CA ASP A 159 14.72 -8.43 6.44
C ASP A 159 14.67 -8.95 7.88
N ALA A 160 14.11 -10.14 8.08
CA ALA A 160 13.92 -10.70 9.40
C ALA A 160 15.26 -11.02 10.08
N ASP A 161 16.31 -11.32 9.32
CA ASP A 161 17.63 -11.63 9.86
C ASP A 161 18.39 -10.38 10.35
N LYS A 162 17.91 -9.18 9.99
CA LYS A 162 18.44 -7.90 10.48
C LYS A 162 17.75 -7.40 11.75
N ILE A 163 16.70 -8.07 12.22
CA ILE A 163 15.93 -7.68 13.40
C ILE A 163 16.57 -8.29 14.65
N VAL A 164 16.79 -7.46 15.67
CA VAL A 164 17.36 -7.90 16.95
C VAL A 164 16.27 -7.97 18.01
N GLY A 165 15.97 -9.18 18.46
CA GLY A 165 14.99 -9.41 19.51
C GLY A 165 13.55 -9.34 19.00
N ARG A 166 12.69 -8.54 19.62
CA ARG A 166 11.26 -8.47 19.27
C ARG A 166 10.93 -7.20 18.51
N VAL A 167 10.01 -7.29 17.55
CA VAL A 167 9.43 -6.11 16.91
C VAL A 167 8.51 -5.41 17.89
N GLN A 168 8.59 -4.08 17.95
CA GLN A 168 7.83 -3.24 18.85
C GLN A 168 7.18 -2.12 18.05
N VAL A 169 5.87 -1.96 18.19
CA VAL A 169 5.14 -0.81 17.66
C VAL A 169 4.84 0.15 18.80
N ARG A 170 5.54 1.29 18.81
CA ARG A 170 5.57 2.22 19.94
C ARG A 170 5.77 3.67 19.49
N ASP A 171 5.55 4.59 20.41
CA ASP A 171 5.91 5.98 20.21
C ASP A 171 7.43 6.18 20.40
N SER A 172 8.04 7.06 19.59
CA SER A 172 9.46 7.41 19.69
C SER A 172 9.74 8.24 20.93
N LYS A 173 10.93 8.08 21.50
CA LYS A 173 11.40 8.84 22.65
C LYS A 173 12.14 10.10 22.21
N GLU A 174 12.28 11.07 23.11
CA GLU A 174 13.08 12.27 22.87
C GLU A 174 14.51 11.89 22.44
N GLY A 175 15.00 12.51 21.37
CA GLY A 175 16.35 12.30 20.84
C GLY A 175 16.56 11.01 20.04
N GLU A 176 15.55 10.13 19.91
CA GLU A 176 15.66 8.98 19.01
C GLU A 176 15.83 9.43 17.55
N ALA A 177 16.65 8.68 16.81
CA ALA A 177 16.96 8.95 15.42
C ALA A 177 16.98 7.66 14.61
N ALA A 178 16.69 7.78 13.31
CA ALA A 178 16.66 6.64 12.40
C ALA A 178 17.34 7.00 11.06
N GLN A 179 17.98 6.01 10.43
CA GLN A 179 18.49 6.15 9.07
C GLN A 179 17.35 5.80 8.11
N LEU A 180 16.69 6.82 7.56
CA LEU A 180 15.58 6.62 6.63
C LEU A 180 16.08 5.99 5.32
N LEU A 181 15.21 5.26 4.64
CA LEU A 181 15.55 4.57 3.39
C LEU A 181 16.10 5.55 2.36
N GLY A 182 17.28 5.25 1.81
CA GLY A 182 17.95 6.09 0.82
C GLY A 182 18.74 7.29 1.39
N GLU A 183 18.74 7.47 2.71
CA GLU A 183 19.50 8.52 3.38
C GLU A 183 20.81 8.00 3.98
N GLU A 184 21.90 8.76 3.86
CA GLU A 184 23.18 8.40 4.50
C GLU A 184 23.22 8.76 5.99
N LYS A 185 22.44 9.76 6.40
CA LYS A 185 22.49 10.33 7.76
C LYS A 185 21.31 9.90 8.61
N LEU A 186 21.55 9.82 9.92
CA LEU A 186 20.47 9.68 10.89
C LEU A 186 19.64 10.96 10.94
N THR A 187 18.32 10.79 10.91
CA THR A 187 17.34 11.86 11.10
C THR A 187 16.73 11.72 12.49
N THR A 188 16.85 12.76 13.32
CA THR A 188 16.18 12.82 14.62
C THR A 188 14.67 12.90 14.42
N LEU A 189 13.93 12.03 15.09
CA LEU A 189 12.48 12.02 15.01
C LEU A 189 11.88 12.98 16.04
N THR A 190 10.72 13.53 15.73
CA THR A 190 9.92 14.24 16.73
C THR A 190 9.50 13.24 17.81
N GLU A 191 9.58 13.61 19.08
CA GLU A 191 9.09 12.77 20.19
C GLU A 191 7.61 12.41 19.98
N GLY A 192 7.25 11.16 20.29
CA GLY A 192 5.89 10.67 20.09
C GLY A 192 5.55 10.31 18.63
N THR A 193 6.54 10.27 17.73
CA THR A 193 6.35 9.73 16.37
C THR A 193 6.10 8.23 16.47
N LEU A 194 5.08 7.72 15.78
CA LEU A 194 4.82 6.28 15.78
C LEU A 194 5.91 5.57 14.97
N VAL A 195 6.57 4.59 15.57
CA VAL A 195 7.67 3.84 14.96
C VAL A 195 7.47 2.33 15.10
N ILE A 196 8.03 1.60 14.15
CA ILE A 196 8.33 0.18 14.28
C ILE A 196 9.81 0.08 14.64
N ALA A 197 10.12 -0.58 15.75
CA ALA A 197 11.47 -0.73 16.27
C ALA A 197 11.74 -2.17 16.65
N ASP A 198 13.01 -2.51 16.83
CA ASP A 198 13.42 -3.72 17.55
C ASP A 198 14.05 -3.32 18.89
N ASP A 199 14.75 -4.25 19.55
CA ASP A 199 15.36 -4.00 20.86
C ASP A 199 16.54 -3.01 20.81
N VAL A 200 17.05 -2.69 19.61
CA VAL A 200 18.29 -1.93 19.40
C VAL A 200 18.05 -0.65 18.59
N LYS A 201 17.16 -0.67 17.60
CA LYS A 201 17.03 0.38 16.59
C LYS A 201 15.60 0.55 16.08
N ILE A 202 15.35 1.70 15.46
CA ILE A 202 14.13 1.94 14.69
C ILE A 202 14.26 1.24 13.33
N LEU A 203 13.24 0.47 12.96
CA LEU A 203 13.12 -0.26 11.71
C LEU A 203 12.33 0.52 10.66
N ALA A 204 11.34 1.31 11.07
CA ALA A 204 10.55 2.17 10.20
C ALA A 204 9.82 3.28 10.99
N VAL A 205 9.49 4.36 10.29
CA VAL A 205 8.50 5.34 10.74
C VAL A 205 7.14 4.86 10.24
N ALA A 206 6.25 4.52 11.18
CA ALA A 206 5.03 3.75 10.88
C ALA A 206 4.14 4.44 9.86
N GLY A 207 3.84 3.72 8.77
CA GLY A 207 3.02 4.21 7.67
C GLY A 207 3.64 5.33 6.83
N VAL A 208 4.91 5.71 7.06
CA VAL A 208 5.59 6.78 6.33
C VAL A 208 6.72 6.24 5.47
N MET A 209 7.73 5.63 6.11
CA MET A 209 8.98 5.24 5.44
C MET A 209 9.73 4.18 6.24
N GLY A 210 10.28 3.18 5.55
CA GLY A 210 11.20 2.20 6.13
C GLY A 210 12.58 2.79 6.43
N CYS A 211 13.41 2.05 7.15
CA CYS A 211 14.79 2.42 7.42
C CYS A 211 15.78 1.61 6.59
N GLU A 212 16.95 2.19 6.34
CA GLU A 212 18.01 1.56 5.55
C GLU A 212 18.54 0.28 6.20
N THR A 213 18.54 0.23 7.53
CA THR A 213 19.11 -0.87 8.32
C THR A 213 18.21 -2.10 8.42
N SER A 214 16.94 -1.99 8.08
CA SER A 214 15.94 -3.06 8.15
C SER A 214 15.49 -3.55 6.77
N LYS A 215 15.89 -2.86 5.70
CA LYS A 215 15.45 -3.16 4.33
C LYS A 215 15.93 -4.55 3.87
N PRO A 216 15.12 -5.29 3.10
CA PRO A 216 15.60 -6.49 2.42
C PRO A 216 16.60 -6.14 1.31
N THR A 217 17.45 -7.11 0.99
CA THR A 217 18.32 -7.13 -0.18
C THR A 217 17.92 -8.26 -1.10
N GLU A 218 18.54 -8.37 -2.27
CA GLU A 218 18.33 -9.49 -3.20
C GLU A 218 18.61 -10.85 -2.53
N GLU A 219 19.54 -10.88 -1.56
CA GLU A 219 19.95 -12.08 -0.83
C GLU A 219 19.00 -12.47 0.30
N SER A 220 18.14 -11.56 0.77
CA SER A 220 17.25 -11.80 1.92
C SER A 220 16.24 -12.90 1.63
N THR A 221 16.34 -14.03 2.31
CA THR A 221 15.39 -15.16 2.17
C THR A 221 14.42 -15.26 3.34
N HIS A 222 14.70 -14.61 4.46
CA HIS A 222 13.84 -14.58 5.63
C HIS A 222 13.25 -13.18 5.79
N LEU A 223 11.94 -13.08 5.58
CA LEU A 223 11.24 -11.80 5.47
C LEU A 223 10.13 -11.72 6.52
N TYR A 224 9.94 -10.53 7.08
CA TYR A 224 8.74 -10.19 7.83
C TYR A 224 7.87 -9.24 7.01
N LEU A 225 6.65 -9.68 6.70
CA LEU A 225 5.65 -8.90 5.99
C LEU A 225 4.79 -8.16 7.01
N GLU A 226 4.90 -6.84 7.03
CA GLU A 226 4.10 -5.95 7.87
C GLU A 226 2.82 -5.52 7.13
N SER A 227 1.68 -5.64 7.81
CA SER A 227 0.44 -4.99 7.42
C SER A 227 -0.18 -4.31 8.64
N GLY A 228 -0.15 -2.97 8.64
CA GLY A 228 -0.60 -2.14 9.74
C GLY A 228 -1.76 -1.22 9.37
N THR A 229 -2.47 -0.74 10.39
CA THR A 229 -3.36 0.42 10.30
C THR A 229 -3.00 1.37 11.42
N PHE A 230 -2.67 2.60 11.06
CA PHE A 230 -2.11 3.60 11.96
C PHE A 230 -3.03 4.82 12.03
N ASP A 231 -2.93 5.55 13.14
CA ASP A 231 -3.66 6.81 13.31
C ASP A 231 -3.29 7.80 12.19
N PRO A 232 -4.27 8.31 11.42
CA PRO A 232 -4.01 9.18 10.27
C PRO A 232 -3.32 10.49 10.66
N VAL A 233 -3.57 11.01 11.87
CA VAL A 233 -2.98 12.27 12.34
C VAL A 233 -1.51 12.08 12.69
N LYS A 234 -1.15 10.96 13.35
CA LYS A 234 0.25 10.60 13.65
C LYS A 234 1.05 10.44 12.37
N VAL A 235 0.54 9.68 11.40
CA VAL A 235 1.21 9.50 10.09
C VAL A 235 1.39 10.84 9.39
N ARG A 236 0.35 11.67 9.32
CA ARG A 236 0.42 13.00 8.67
C ARG A 236 1.46 13.92 9.29
N LYS A 237 1.53 13.96 10.63
CA LYS A 237 2.50 14.78 11.36
C LYS A 237 3.92 14.30 11.09
N ALA A 238 4.15 12.98 11.13
CA ALA A 238 5.46 12.39 10.86
C ALA A 238 5.90 12.64 9.41
N ALA A 239 5.05 12.35 8.42
CA ALA A 239 5.31 12.59 7.00
C ALA A 239 5.71 14.06 6.73
N ARG A 240 4.96 15.02 7.30
CA ARG A 240 5.27 16.45 7.19
C ARG A 240 6.57 16.85 7.87
N ALA A 241 6.84 16.34 9.08
CA ALA A 241 8.06 16.66 9.81
C ALA A 241 9.30 16.15 9.06
N LEU A 242 9.19 15.01 8.39
CA LEU A 242 10.26 14.42 7.59
C LEU A 242 10.34 14.97 6.16
N GLY A 243 9.34 15.75 5.71
CA GLY A 243 9.26 16.22 4.32
C GLY A 243 9.03 15.10 3.30
N VAL A 244 8.48 13.97 3.74
CA VAL A 244 8.25 12.77 2.93
C VAL A 244 6.77 12.63 2.58
N GLN A 245 6.47 12.32 1.33
CA GLN A 245 5.14 11.93 0.90
C GLN A 245 5.22 10.65 0.06
N SER A 246 4.94 9.51 0.69
CA SER A 246 4.98 8.19 0.04
C SER A 246 3.56 7.75 -0.37
N LEU A 247 3.46 6.71 -1.21
CA LEU A 247 2.16 6.08 -1.50
C LEU A 247 1.48 5.54 -0.24
N ALA A 248 2.27 5.05 0.71
CA ALA A 248 1.78 4.57 1.99
C ALA A 248 1.25 5.72 2.85
N SER A 249 2.05 6.80 3.02
CA SER A 249 1.64 7.93 3.86
C SER A 249 0.39 8.61 3.28
N ALA A 250 0.35 8.83 1.97
CA ALA A 250 -0.79 9.42 1.29
C ALA A 250 -2.09 8.64 1.52
N ARG A 251 -2.00 7.30 1.66
CA ARG A 251 -3.14 6.45 2.03
C ARG A 251 -3.52 6.61 3.49
N PHE A 252 -2.58 6.34 4.40
CA PHE A 252 -2.87 6.33 5.83
C PHE A 252 -3.34 7.69 6.34
N GLU A 253 -2.83 8.80 5.79
CA GLU A 253 -3.28 10.16 6.12
C GLU A 253 -4.78 10.41 5.85
N ARG A 254 -5.40 9.62 4.97
CA ARG A 254 -6.82 9.71 4.60
C ARG A 254 -7.68 8.63 5.28
N GLY A 255 -7.08 7.84 6.17
CA GLY A 255 -7.71 6.70 6.82
C GLY A 255 -7.62 5.44 5.95
N ALA A 256 -7.14 4.36 6.57
CA ALA A 256 -7.21 3.01 6.02
C ALA A 256 -8.30 2.21 6.75
N ASP A 257 -8.86 1.20 6.08
CA ASP A 257 -9.80 0.26 6.71
C ASP A 257 -9.05 -0.60 7.72
N PRO A 258 -9.35 -0.53 9.04
CA PRO A 258 -8.65 -1.32 10.05
C PRO A 258 -8.71 -2.83 9.82
N ALA A 259 -9.76 -3.34 9.16
CA ALA A 259 -9.87 -4.76 8.86
C ALA A 259 -8.83 -5.23 7.82
N MET A 260 -8.27 -4.31 7.04
CA MET A 260 -7.27 -4.62 6.02
C MET A 260 -5.88 -4.90 6.61
N ALA A 261 -5.59 -4.51 7.85
CA ALA A 261 -4.37 -4.95 8.53
C ALA A 261 -4.24 -6.48 8.56
N VAL A 262 -5.37 -7.19 8.72
CA VAL A 262 -5.41 -8.66 8.69
C VAL A 262 -5.62 -9.20 7.28
N LYS A 263 -6.57 -8.64 6.52
CA LYS A 263 -6.96 -9.16 5.20
C LYS A 263 -5.97 -8.84 4.07
N GLY A 264 -5.14 -7.82 4.25
CA GLY A 264 -4.18 -7.37 3.24
C GLY A 264 -3.02 -8.33 3.03
N VAL A 265 -2.76 -9.22 3.98
CA VAL A 265 -1.79 -10.30 3.83
C VAL A 265 -2.50 -11.49 3.19
N TYR A 266 -2.42 -11.65 1.86
CA TYR A 266 -3.02 -12.77 1.11
C TYR A 266 -2.11 -13.33 0.03
#